data_AF-A0A8H8QWZ4-F1
#
_entry.id   AF-A0A8H8QWZ4-F1
#
_cell.length_a   1.000
_cell.length_b   1.000
_cell.length_c   1.000
_cell.angle_alpha   90.00
_cell.angle_beta   90.00
_cell.angle_gamma   90.00
#
_symmetry.space_group_name_H-M   'P 1'
#
loop_
_entity.id
_entity.type
_entity.pdbx_description
1 polymer ?
#
loop_
_entity_poly.entity_id
_entity_poly.type
_entity_poly.pdbx_seq_one_letter_code
_entity_poly.pdbx_strand_id
1 'polypeptide(L)' 'MAVIVIVRATYTEERTLETFFTQIFGWGKSTILWKRGRFQCTIPRQLRADEVTRLTEAAQVEHYEPGS' A
#
# COMPACT_ATOMS: atom_id res chain seq x y z
N MET A 1 -15.48 -5.47 -2.79
CA MET A 1 -15.34 -4.09 -2.26
C MET A 1 -13.86 -3.77 -2.26
N ALA A 2 -13.45 -2.62 -2.78
CA ALA A 2 -12.06 -2.16 -2.70
C ALA A 2 -11.83 -1.44 -1.36
N VAL A 3 -10.64 -1.59 -0.80
CA VAL A 3 -10.23 -1.02 0.49
C VAL A 3 -9.20 0.07 0.21
N ILE A 4 -9.35 1.19 0.89
CA ILE A 4 -8.37 2.28 0.84
C ILE A 4 -7.42 2.09 2.02
N VAL A 5 -6.13 2.14 1.76
CA VAL A 5 -5.08 2.06 2.77
C VAL A 5 -4.27 3.34 2.69
N ILE A 6 -3.98 3.95 3.84
CA ILE A 6 -3.05 5.07 3.90
C ILE A 6 -1.69 4.52 4.33
N VAL A 7 -0.69 4.80 3.50
CA VAL A 7 0.71 4.44 3.71
C VAL A 7 1.51 5.72 3.86
N ARG A 8 2.17 5.89 5.00
CA ARG A 8 3.22 6.90 5.17
C ARG A 8 4.55 6.30 4.74
N ALA A 9 5.06 6.77 3.61
CA ALA A 9 6.39 6.44 3.09
C ALA A 9 6.96 7.67 2.37
N THR A 10 8.27 7.65 2.12
CA THR A 10 8.93 8.68 1.30
C THR A 10 8.56 8.52 -0.18
N TYR A 11 8.56 9.61 -0.95
CA TYR A 11 8.23 9.63 -2.38
C TYR A 11 9.01 8.57 -3.20
N THR A 12 10.25 8.26 -2.82
CA THR A 12 11.11 7.26 -3.46
C THR A 12 10.56 5.83 -3.43
N GLU A 13 9.54 5.58 -2.60
CA GLU A 13 9.01 4.23 -2.37
C GLU A 13 7.70 3.96 -3.10
N GLU A 14 7.21 4.90 -3.91
CA GLU A 14 6.02 4.68 -4.76
C GLU A 14 6.18 3.42 -5.62
N ARG A 15 7.35 3.26 -6.23
CA ARG A 15 7.66 2.11 -7.09
C ARG A 15 7.76 0.79 -6.31
N THR A 16 8.25 0.85 -5.08
CA THR A 16 8.31 -0.30 -4.17
C THR A 16 6.89 -0.74 -3.79
N LEU A 17 6.03 0.22 -3.44
CA LEU A 17 4.61 -0.04 -3.15
C LEU A 17 3.87 -0.59 -4.36
N GLU A 18 4.08 -0.01 -5.55
CA GLU A 18 3.44 -0.49 -6.79
C GLU A 18 3.85 -1.92 -7.11
N THR A 19 5.15 -2.22 -7.00
CA THR A 19 5.69 -3.57 -7.22
C THR A 19 5.10 -4.54 -6.21
N PHE A 20 5.06 -4.17 -4.93
CA PHE A 20 4.51 -5.00 -3.85
C PHE A 20 3.04 -5.33 -4.10
N PHE A 21 2.20 -4.32 -4.35
CA PHE A 21 0.77 -4.55 -4.58
C PHE A 21 0.51 -5.30 -5.88
N THR A 22 1.31 -5.08 -6.92
CA THR A 22 1.26 -5.86 -8.17
C THR A 22 1.59 -7.32 -7.94
N GLN A 23 2.56 -7.64 -7.06
CA GLN A 23 2.90 -9.03 -6.71
C GLN A 23 1.79 -9.72 -5.90
N ILE A 24 1.13 -9.00 -4.98
CA ILE A 24 0.07 -9.57 -4.14
C ILE A 24 -1.26 -9.71 -4.87
N PHE A 25 -1.65 -8.70 -5.65
CA PHE A 25 -2.98 -8.61 -6.24
C PHE A 25 -3.01 -8.79 -7.76
N GLY A 26 -1.86 -8.71 -8.43
CA GLY A 26 -1.76 -8.69 -9.88
C GLY A 26 -1.80 -7.28 -10.46
N TRP A 27 -1.34 -7.16 -11.70
CA TRP A 27 -1.24 -5.89 -12.40
C TRP A 27 -2.63 -5.25 -12.63
N GLY A 28 -2.72 -3.94 -12.41
CA GLY A 28 -3.96 -3.16 -12.57
C GLY A 28 -5.03 -3.40 -11.50
N LYS A 29 -4.73 -4.16 -10.43
CA LYS A 29 -5.67 -4.42 -9.34
C LYS A 29 -5.52 -3.48 -8.15
N SER A 30 -4.42 -2.73 -8.09
CA SER A 30 -4.15 -1.72 -7.08
C SER A 30 -3.92 -0.36 -7.71
N THR A 31 -4.28 0.71 -7.01
CA THR A 31 -4.01 2.09 -7.43
C THR A 31 -3.30 2.80 -6.30
N ILE A 32 -2.25 3.56 -6.61
CA ILE A 32 -1.51 4.36 -5.64
C ILE A 32 -1.66 5.83 -6.03
N LEU A 33 -2.03 6.66 -5.06
CA LEU A 33 -2.23 8.10 -5.23
C LEU A 33 -1.48 8.86 -4.14
N TRP A 34 -0.57 9.74 -4.50
CA TRP A 34 0.07 10.64 -3.53
C TRP A 34 -0.88 11.81 -3.19
N LYS A 35 -1.22 11.96 -1.91
CA LYS A 35 -2.12 13.01 -1.43
C LYS A 35 -1.66 13.54 -0.07
N ARG A 36 -1.40 14.85 -0.01
CA ARG A 36 -1.03 15.57 1.24
C ARG A 36 0.15 14.93 1.99
N GLY A 37 1.18 14.46 1.27
CA GLY A 37 2.37 13.86 1.87
C GLY A 37 2.20 12.41 2.34
N ARG A 38 1.18 11.70 1.84
CA ARG A 38 0.92 10.28 2.11
C ARG A 38 0.53 9.56 0.83
N PHE A 39 0.80 8.26 0.76
CA PHE A 39 0.26 7.41 -0.29
C PHE A 39 -1.11 6.88 0.13
N GLN A 40 -2.09 7.10 -0.73
CA GLN A 40 -3.41 6.49 -0.65
C GLN A 40 -3.45 5.33 -1.64
N CYS A 41 -3.48 4.11 -1.12
CA CYS A 41 -3.45 2.88 -1.90
C CYS A 41 -4.84 2.24 -1.90
N THR A 42 -5.45 2.12 -3.07
CA THR A 42 -6.72 1.39 -3.25
C THR A 42 -6.39 -0.04 -3.66
N ILE A 43 -6.78 -1.02 -2.85
CA ILE A 43 -6.48 -2.44 -3.04
C ILE A 43 -7.77 -3.28 -3.02
N PRO A 44 -7.81 -4.46 -3.68
CA PRO A 44 -9.05 -5.20 -3.87
C PRO A 44 -9.53 -5.94 -2.61
N ARG A 45 -8.67 -6.10 -1.60
CA ARG A 45 -8.99 -6.64 -0.26
C ARG A 45 -8.00 -6.10 0.76
N GLN A 46 -8.32 -6.23 2.06
CA GLN A 46 -7.36 -5.96 3.12
C GLN A 46 -6.12 -6.86 3.00
N LEU A 47 -4.98 -6.32 3.45
CA LEU A 47 -3.75 -7.10 3.60
C LEU A 47 -3.91 -8.08 4.78
N ARG A 48 -3.35 -9.26 4.63
CA ARG A 48 -3.21 -10.24 5.72
C ARG A 48 -2.10 -9.79 6.67
N ALA A 49 -2.09 -10.34 7.88
CA ALA A 49 -1.08 -9.98 8.88
C ALA A 49 0.35 -10.15 8.36
N ASP A 50 0.63 -11.24 7.63
CA ASP A 50 1.94 -11.48 7.01
C ASP A 50 2.29 -10.48 5.90
N GLU A 51 1.30 -10.05 5.12
CA GLU A 51 1.47 -9.05 4.06
C GLU A 51 1.69 -7.65 4.64
N VAL A 52 1.04 -7.32 5.76
CA VAL A 52 1.28 -6.06 6.48
C VAL A 52 2.71 -6.02 7.03
N THR A 53 3.20 -7.09 7.66
CA THR A 53 4.58 -7.16 8.14
C THR A 53 5.58 -6.95 7.00
N ARG A 54 5.40 -7.66 5.88
CA ARG A 54 6.27 -7.50 4.71
C ARG A 54 6.22 -6.10 4.10
N LEU A 55 5.04 -5.46 4.10
CA LEU A 55 4.90 -4.09 3.64
C LEU A 55 5.68 -3.11 4.54
N THR A 56 5.56 -3.26 5.86
CA THR A 56 6.30 -2.46 6.84
C THR A 56 7.81 -2.63 6.70
N GLU A 57 8.28 -3.85 6.47
CA GLU A 57 9.70 -4.12 6.23
C GLU A 57 10.20 -3.57 4.89
N ALA A 58 9.37 -3.63 3.83
CA ALA A 58 9.78 -3.25 2.48
C ALA A 58 9.74 -1.75 2.19
N ALA A 59 8.82 -1.01 2.82
CA ALA A 59 8.57 0.40 2.46
C ALA A 59 8.61 1.35 3.68
N GLN A 60 9.48 1.06 4.66
CA GLN A 60 9.65 1.82 5.92
C GLN A 60 8.34 2.41 6.44
N VAL A 61 7.24 1.63 6.35
CA VAL A 61 5.91 2.21 6.44
C VAL A 61 5.67 2.59 7.88
N GLU A 62 5.60 3.90 8.15
CA GLU A 62 5.44 4.37 9.53
C GLU A 62 4.08 3.95 10.11
N HIS A 63 3.04 3.88 9.27
CA HIS A 63 1.72 3.45 9.69
C HIS A 63 0.88 2.89 8.52
N TYR A 64 0.19 1.78 8.80
CA TYR A 64 -0.87 1.19 7.99
C TYR A 64 -2.22 1.51 8.66
N GLU A 65 -3.09 2.23 7.97
CA GLU A 65 -4.48 2.43 8.39
C GLU A 65 -5.42 1.80 7.35
N PRO A 66 -6.20 0.76 7.72
CA PRO A 66 -7.29 0.30 6.87
C PRO A 66 -8.39 1.36 6.90
N GLY A 67 -8.74 1.89 5.73
CA GLY A 67 -9.88 2.79 5.58
C GLY A 67 -11.15 2.05 5.97
N SER A 68 -11.83 2.56 7.01
CA SER A 68 -13.13 2.11 7.51
C SER A 68 -14.20 2.02 6.43
#